data_AF-A0A344TRD7-F1
#
_entry.id   AF-A0A344TRD7-F1
#
_cell.length_a   1.000
_cell.length_b   1.000
_cell.length_c   1.000
_cell.angle_alpha   90.00
_cell.angle_beta   90.00
_cell.angle_gamma   90.00
#
_symmetry.space_group_name_H-M   'P 1'
#
loop_
_entity.id
_entity.type
_entity.pdbx_description
1 polymer ?
#
loop_
_entity_poly.entity_id
_entity_poly.type
_entity_poly.pdbx_seq_one_letter_code
_entity_poly.pdbx_strand_id
1 'polypeptide(L)'
;MEFGKSKYPYILAELFPRKPKPKARYYIKFSAWDEQLNQLREKIVWFPSKLNSDKERRAYAATKIAKINKALLEGKCFDFNDPTPVAKTLIEPKPKSLFKIAAIVDQLETKKVEVRNKSEGTYKVVFSKLKKFVKSTRNGI
;
A
#
# COMPACT_ATOMS: atom_id res chain seq x y z
N MET A 1 22.17 4.75 -14.90
CA MET A 1 22.06 4.56 -13.45
C MET A 1 23.30 5.16 -12.84
N GLU A 2 23.19 6.30 -12.16
CA GLU A 2 24.35 6.94 -11.55
C GLU A 2 24.63 6.27 -10.20
N PHE A 3 25.72 5.51 -10.12
CA PHE A 3 26.25 4.98 -8.88
C PHE A 3 27.01 6.12 -8.16
N GLY A 4 26.28 6.98 -7.46
CA GLY A 4 26.89 7.97 -6.57
C GLY A 4 27.70 7.27 -5.47
N LYS A 5 28.64 8.00 -4.85
CA LYS A 5 29.53 7.57 -3.75
C LYS A 5 28.81 7.16 -2.44
N SER A 6 27.64 6.52 -2.49
CA SER A 6 26.97 5.97 -1.32
C SER A 6 27.38 4.52 -1.11
N LYS A 7 27.49 4.13 0.16
CA LYS A 7 27.78 2.76 0.59
C LYS A 7 26.76 1.73 0.06
N TYR A 8 25.55 2.17 -0.25
CA TYR A 8 24.43 1.31 -0.64
C TYR A 8 23.67 1.84 -1.86
N PRO A 9 23.07 0.96 -2.69
CA PRO A 9 22.29 1.37 -3.85
C PRO A 9 20.99 2.07 -3.42
N TYR A 10 20.59 3.08 -4.20
CA TYR A 10 19.34 3.81 -4.00
C TYR A 10 18.75 4.30 -5.34
N ILE A 11 17.47 4.66 -5.32
CA ILE A 11 16.77 5.36 -6.39
C ILE A 11 16.25 6.67 -5.83
N LEU A 12 16.62 7.78 -6.48
CA LEU A 12 16.21 9.13 -6.08
C LEU A 12 14.69 9.28 -6.05
N ALA A 13 14.24 10.19 -5.20
CA ALA A 13 12.84 10.51 -5.03
C ALA A 13 12.27 11.27 -6.23
N GLU A 14 11.12 10.80 -6.69
CA GLU A 14 10.39 11.39 -7.81
C GLU A 14 8.92 11.66 -7.44
N LEU A 15 8.34 12.69 -8.06
CA LEU A 15 6.93 13.04 -7.95
C LEU A 15 6.07 12.25 -8.93
N PHE A 16 4.97 11.70 -8.43
CA PHE A 16 3.94 11.04 -9.22
C PHE A 16 2.55 11.63 -8.92
N PRO A 17 1.71 11.86 -9.95
CA PRO A 17 2.05 11.79 -11.38
C PRO A 17 2.98 12.94 -11.79
N ARG A 18 3.88 12.69 -12.76
CA ARG A 18 4.84 13.69 -13.27
C ARG A 18 4.16 14.88 -13.96
N LYS A 19 2.98 14.64 -14.53
CA LYS A 19 2.13 15.66 -15.16
C LYS A 19 0.85 15.82 -14.34
N PRO A 20 0.29 17.03 -14.26
CA PRO A 20 -0.92 17.26 -13.51
C PRO A 20 -2.08 16.48 -14.15
N LYS A 21 -2.72 15.63 -13.36
CA LYS A 21 -3.89 14.86 -13.76
C LYS A 21 -5.08 15.22 -12.86
N PRO A 22 -6.27 15.50 -13.44
CA PRO A 22 -7.47 15.75 -12.64
C PRO A 22 -7.79 14.51 -11.80
N LYS A 23 -8.14 14.71 -10.53
CA LYS A 23 -8.50 13.66 -9.54
C LYS A 23 -7.39 12.63 -9.22
N ALA A 24 -6.18 12.79 -9.73
CA ALA A 24 -5.08 11.90 -9.38
C ALA A 24 -4.53 12.23 -7.99
N ARG A 25 -4.24 11.18 -7.21
CA ARG A 25 -3.57 11.32 -5.91
C ARG A 25 -2.07 11.47 -6.12
N TYR A 26 -1.49 12.54 -5.56
CA TYR A 26 -0.06 12.81 -5.67
C TYR A 26 0.70 12.08 -4.57
N TYR A 27 1.89 11.58 -4.93
CA TYR A 27 2.81 10.91 -4.03
C TYR A 27 4.25 11.08 -4.50
N ILE A 28 5.18 10.93 -3.57
CA ILE A 28 6.60 10.79 -3.87
C ILE A 28 6.97 9.32 -3.75
N LYS A 29 7.75 8.80 -4.70
CA LYS A 29 8.29 7.44 -4.69
C LYS A 29 9.81 7.49 -4.74
N PHE A 30 10.47 6.69 -3.93
CA PHE A 30 11.92 6.51 -3.91
C PHE A 30 12.27 5.10 -3.44
N SER A 31 13.53 4.70 -3.61
CA SER A 31 14.00 3.42 -3.11
C SER A 31 15.33 3.58 -2.39
N ALA A 32 15.50 2.88 -1.27
CA ALA A 32 16.73 2.84 -0.51
C ALA A 32 17.04 1.40 -0.13
N TRP A 33 18.31 1.11 0.14
CA TRP A 33 18.72 -0.19 0.65
C TRP A 33 18.12 -0.44 2.04
N ASP A 34 17.56 -1.62 2.23
CA ASP A 34 17.05 -2.11 3.50
C ASP A 34 18.08 -3.14 4.01
N GLU A 35 18.79 -2.79 5.09
CA GLU A 35 19.87 -3.64 5.62
C GLU A 35 19.34 -4.95 6.21
N GLN A 36 18.11 -4.96 6.73
CA GLN A 36 17.49 -6.15 7.29
C GLN A 36 17.16 -7.17 6.20
N LEU A 37 16.59 -6.69 5.10
CA LEU A 37 16.15 -7.54 3.99
C LEU A 37 17.24 -7.74 2.94
N ASN A 38 18.38 -7.05 3.09
CA ASN A 38 19.50 -7.04 2.14
C ASN A 38 19.05 -6.81 0.70
N GLN A 39 18.11 -5.89 0.50
CA GLN A 39 17.52 -5.60 -0.79
C GLN A 39 17.12 -4.13 -0.92
N LEU A 40 16.95 -3.68 -2.17
CA LEU A 40 16.44 -2.34 -2.45
C LEU A 40 14.92 -2.32 -2.20
N ARG A 41 14.46 -1.46 -1.28
CA ARG A 41 13.05 -1.34 -0.91
C ARG A 41 12.47 -0.04 -1.41
N GLU A 42 11.26 -0.11 -1.97
CA GLU A 42 10.51 1.08 -2.40
C GLU A 42 9.72 1.67 -1.22
N LYS A 43 9.69 3.01 -1.12
CA LYS A 43 8.85 3.75 -0.18
C LYS A 43 8.05 4.82 -0.90
N ILE A 44 6.79 4.93 -0.48
CA ILE A 44 5.83 5.90 -1.03
C ILE A 44 5.42 6.87 0.06
N VAL A 45 5.55 8.16 -0.21
CA VAL A 45 5.10 9.24 0.67
C VAL A 45 3.88 9.89 0.03
N TRP A 46 2.71 9.63 0.60
CA TRP A 46 1.45 10.20 0.15
C TRP A 46 1.32 11.67 0.56
N PHE A 47 0.71 12.47 -0.30
CA PHE A 47 0.49 13.88 -0.01
C PHE A 47 -0.64 14.07 0.99
N PRO A 48 -0.57 15.11 1.85
CA PRO A 48 -1.69 15.54 2.66
C PRO A 48 -2.90 15.89 1.79
N SER A 49 -4.10 15.54 2.25
CA SER A 49 -5.37 15.86 1.55
C SER A 49 -5.66 17.36 1.46
N LYS A 50 -5.00 18.18 2.28
CA LYS A 50 -5.19 19.64 2.33
C LYS A 50 -4.60 20.39 1.12
N LEU A 51 -3.73 19.75 0.33
CA LEU A 51 -3.07 20.38 -0.82
C LEU A 51 -3.97 20.30 -2.06
N ASN A 52 -4.59 21.42 -2.41
CA ASN A 52 -5.60 21.47 -3.48
C ASN A 52 -5.02 21.95 -4.81
N SER A 53 -4.02 22.84 -4.78
CA SER A 53 -3.40 23.40 -5.99
C SER A 53 -2.20 22.58 -6.47
N ASP A 54 -2.00 22.48 -7.79
CA ASP A 54 -0.78 21.88 -8.38
C ASP A 54 0.48 22.62 -7.92
N LYS A 55 0.41 23.96 -7.81
CA LYS A 55 1.53 24.79 -7.34
C LYS A 55 1.95 24.41 -5.92
N GLU A 56 0.99 24.25 -5.01
CA GLU A 56 1.24 23.84 -3.63
C GLU A 56 1.80 22.42 -3.56
N ARG A 57 1.24 21.50 -4.36
CA ARG A 57 1.71 20.12 -4.44
C ARG A 57 3.16 20.07 -4.92
N ARG A 58 3.53 20.82 -5.96
CA ARG A 58 4.92 20.85 -6.44
C ARG A 58 5.88 21.51 -5.46
N ALA A 59 5.47 22.57 -4.77
CA ALA A 59 6.29 23.19 -3.73
C ALA A 59 6.54 22.24 -2.55
N TYR A 60 5.49 21.53 -2.10
CA TYR A 60 5.60 20.47 -1.11
C TYR A 60 6.49 19.31 -1.61
N ALA A 61 6.33 18.92 -2.87
CA ALA A 61 7.13 17.87 -3.49
C ALA A 61 8.62 18.23 -3.49
N ALA A 62 8.97 19.43 -3.96
CA ALA A 62 10.35 19.90 -4.07
C ALA A 62 11.06 19.88 -2.72
N THR A 63 10.41 20.40 -1.67
CA THR A 63 10.98 20.41 -0.32
C THR A 63 11.18 19.00 0.25
N LYS A 64 10.23 18.09 0.02
CA LYS A 64 10.34 16.69 0.48
C LYS A 64 11.36 15.89 -0.32
N ILE A 65 11.37 16.02 -1.64
CA ILE A 65 12.32 15.35 -2.54
C ILE A 65 13.75 15.78 -2.21
N ALA A 66 14.00 17.08 -2.02
CA ALA A 66 15.34 17.55 -1.65
C ALA A 66 15.84 16.92 -0.33
N LYS A 67 14.97 16.83 0.69
CA LYS A 67 15.31 16.19 1.97
C LYS A 67 15.59 14.69 1.81
N ILE A 68 14.76 13.98 1.06
CA ILE A 68 14.91 12.54 0.82
C ILE A 68 16.20 12.28 0.03
N ASN A 69 16.41 12.98 -1.08
CA ASN A 69 17.58 12.80 -1.93
C ASN A 69 18.88 13.12 -1.19
N LYS A 70 18.89 14.17 -0.36
CA LYS A 70 20.04 14.45 0.51
C LYS A 70 20.34 13.27 1.45
N ALA A 71 19.32 12.69 2.09
CA ALA A 71 19.49 11.53 2.97
C ALA A 71 20.01 10.30 2.21
N LEU A 72 19.51 10.03 1.00
CA LEU A 72 19.96 8.92 0.17
C LEU A 72 21.42 9.11 -0.29
N LEU A 73 21.79 10.33 -0.68
CA LEU A 73 23.15 10.70 -1.07
C LEU A 73 24.14 10.60 0.09
N GLU A 74 23.70 10.90 1.31
CA GLU A 74 24.46 10.69 2.57
C GLU A 74 24.63 9.19 2.91
N GLY A 75 24.01 8.28 2.15
CA GLY A 75 24.13 6.84 2.35
C GLY A 75 23.17 6.26 3.40
N LYS A 76 22.11 6.99 3.76
CA LYS A 76 21.11 6.49 4.72
C LYS A 76 20.28 5.37 4.10
N CYS A 77 20.18 4.27 4.83
CA CYS A 77 19.38 3.08 4.54
C CYS A 77 18.09 3.05 5.37
N PHE A 78 17.19 2.13 5.06
CA PHE A 78 16.07 1.83 5.97
C PHE A 78 16.60 1.04 7.15
N ASP A 79 16.40 1.61 8.34
CA ASP A 79 16.83 1.02 9.59
C ASP A 79 15.74 0.08 10.16
N PHE A 80 16.15 -0.86 11.01
CA PHE A 80 15.27 -1.89 11.60
C PHE A 80 14.05 -1.30 12.35
N ASN A 81 14.17 -0.06 12.81
CA ASN A 81 13.17 0.62 13.62
C ASN A 81 12.22 1.52 12.82
N ASP A 82 12.28 1.56 11.48
CA ASP A 82 11.32 2.34 10.70
C ASP A 82 10.00 1.54 10.56
N PRO A 83 8.92 1.88 11.29
CA PRO A 83 7.66 1.15 11.26
C PRO A 83 6.87 1.47 10.00
N THR A 84 7.55 1.66 8.87
CA THR A 84 6.87 1.83 7.60
C THR A 84 6.26 0.48 7.26
N PRO A 85 4.94 0.37 7.07
CA PRO A 85 4.31 -0.88 6.69
C PRO A 85 5.05 -1.37 5.44
N VAL A 86 5.53 -2.61 5.51
CA VAL A 86 6.11 -3.32 4.38
C VAL A 86 5.14 -3.11 3.22
N ALA A 87 5.50 -2.25 2.27
CA ALA A 87 4.79 -2.17 1.02
C ALA A 87 4.95 -3.57 0.48
N LYS A 88 3.86 -4.34 0.54
CA LYS A 88 3.83 -5.73 0.11
C LYS A 88 4.58 -5.75 -1.21
N THR A 89 5.75 -6.38 -1.20
CA THR A 89 6.32 -6.93 -2.43
C THR A 89 5.15 -7.54 -3.16
N LEU A 90 4.99 -7.21 -4.44
CA LEU A 90 4.01 -7.81 -5.34
C LEU A 90 4.37 -9.30 -5.52
N ILE A 91 4.38 -10.05 -4.43
CA ILE A 91 4.28 -11.48 -4.43
C ILE A 91 2.82 -11.68 -4.80
N GLU A 92 2.58 -12.01 -6.07
CA GLU A 92 1.30 -12.58 -6.48
C GLU A 92 0.90 -13.60 -5.41
N PRO A 93 -0.23 -13.40 -4.71
CA PRO A 93 -0.61 -14.34 -3.70
C PRO A 93 -0.89 -15.66 -4.41
N LYS A 94 0.00 -16.65 -4.25
CA LYS A 94 -0.31 -18.05 -4.52
C LYS A 94 -1.71 -18.30 -3.97
N PRO A 95 -2.65 -18.86 -4.76
CA PRO A 95 -4.02 -19.02 -4.31
C PRO A 95 -4.02 -19.87 -3.05
N LYS A 96 -4.19 -19.22 -1.89
CA LYS A 96 -4.35 -19.90 -0.60
C LYS A 96 -5.74 -20.53 -0.66
N SER A 97 -5.75 -21.82 -0.99
CA SER A 97 -6.73 -22.85 -0.61
C SER A 97 -8.11 -22.30 -0.21
N LEU A 98 -9.12 -22.55 -1.05
CA LEU A 98 -10.54 -22.18 -0.93
C LEU A 98 -11.22 -22.64 0.38
N PHE A 99 -10.52 -23.42 1.21
CA PHE A 99 -11.01 -23.97 2.48
C PHE A 99 -11.29 -22.94 3.58
N LYS A 100 -10.97 -21.65 3.39
CA LYS A 100 -11.21 -20.61 4.42
C LYS A 100 -12.59 -19.97 4.37
N ILE A 101 -13.34 -20.09 3.29
CA ILE A 101 -14.60 -19.32 3.16
C ILE A 101 -15.71 -19.91 4.03
N ALA A 102 -15.78 -21.24 4.15
CA ALA A 102 -16.75 -21.90 5.05
C ALA A 102 -16.54 -21.48 6.52
N ALA A 103 -15.29 -21.50 6.99
CA ALA A 103 -14.94 -21.06 8.34
C ALA A 103 -15.27 -19.58 8.60
N ILE A 104 -15.12 -18.71 7.59
CA ILE A 104 -15.50 -17.30 7.67
C ILE A 104 -17.03 -17.14 7.79
N VAL A 105 -17.80 -17.95 7.06
CA VAL A 105 -19.28 -17.93 7.15
C VAL A 105 -19.73 -18.38 8.54
N ASP A 106 -19.15 -19.44 9.08
CA ASP A 106 -19.53 -19.97 10.40
C ASP A 106 -19.18 -18.99 11.54
N GLN A 107 -18.01 -18.33 11.48
CA GLN A 107 -17.64 -17.30 12.46
C GLN A 107 -18.57 -16.08 12.39
N LEU A 108 -18.96 -15.67 11.19
CA LEU A 108 -19.84 -14.53 11.00
C LEU A 108 -21.29 -14.81 11.42
N GLU A 109 -21.77 -16.05 11.25
CA GLU A 109 -23.08 -16.49 11.75
C GLU A 109 -23.09 -16.47 13.30
N THR A 110 -22.00 -16.92 13.93
CA THR A 110 -21.80 -16.87 15.39
C THR A 110 -21.76 -15.44 15.92
N LYS A 111 -21.12 -14.52 15.19
CA LYS A 111 -20.99 -13.10 15.57
C LYS A 111 -22.20 -12.24 15.21
N LYS A 112 -23.20 -12.78 14.51
CA LYS A 112 -24.42 -12.07 14.11
C LYS A 112 -25.17 -11.45 15.30
N VAL A 113 -25.10 -12.07 16.48
CA VAL A 113 -25.74 -11.57 17.73
C VAL A 113 -25.04 -10.31 18.27
N GLU A 114 -23.75 -10.12 17.98
CA GLU A 114 -22.97 -8.95 18.41
C GLU A 114 -23.05 -7.77 17.42
N VAL A 115 -23.62 -7.98 16.23
CA VAL A 115 -23.69 -6.97 15.18
C VAL A 115 -24.92 -6.08 15.39
N ARG A 116 -24.68 -4.81 15.73
CA ARG A 116 -25.68 -3.76 15.91
C ARG A 116 -26.73 -3.73 14.77
N ASN A 117 -28.02 -3.81 15.13
CA ASN A 117 -29.19 -3.91 14.24
C ASN A 117 -29.19 -2.99 13.00
N LYS A 118 -28.63 -1.78 13.10
CA LYS A 118 -28.55 -0.82 11.98
C LYS A 118 -27.65 -1.26 10.82
N SER A 119 -26.76 -2.23 11.04
CA SER A 119 -25.83 -2.74 10.03
C SER A 119 -26.27 -4.06 9.41
N GLU A 120 -27.33 -4.68 9.96
CA GLU A 120 -27.77 -6.02 9.60
C GLU A 120 -28.15 -6.13 8.11
N GLY A 121 -28.78 -5.09 7.54
CA GLY A 121 -29.12 -5.04 6.12
C GLY A 121 -27.89 -5.07 5.21
N THR A 122 -26.87 -4.28 5.52
CA THR A 122 -25.61 -4.25 4.77
C THR A 122 -24.88 -5.59 4.86
N TYR A 123 -24.85 -6.20 6.04
CA TYR A 123 -24.24 -7.52 6.21
C TYR A 123 -25.02 -8.61 5.49
N LYS A 124 -26.36 -8.61 5.50
CA LYS A 124 -27.18 -9.56 4.72
C LYS A 124 -26.85 -9.52 3.23
N VAL A 125 -26.68 -8.33 2.66
CA VAL A 125 -26.29 -8.16 1.25
C VAL A 125 -24.89 -8.73 0.99
N VAL A 126 -23.93 -8.43 1.88
CA VAL A 126 -22.57 -8.97 1.78
C VAL A 126 -22.57 -10.50 1.90
N PHE A 127 -23.32 -11.08 2.84
CA PHE A 127 -23.48 -12.52 3.01
C PHE A 127 -24.09 -13.20 1.78
N SER A 128 -25.16 -12.61 1.21
CA SER A 128 -25.81 -13.15 0.01
C SER A 128 -24.85 -13.17 -1.17
N LYS A 129 -24.06 -12.10 -1.37
CA LYS A 129 -23.02 -12.05 -2.40
C LYS A 129 -21.92 -13.09 -2.17
N LEU A 130 -21.49 -13.25 -0.92
CA LEU A 130 -20.46 -14.22 -0.55
C LEU A 130 -20.94 -15.67 -0.78
N LYS A 131 -22.17 -16.00 -0.37
CA LYS A 131 -22.79 -17.31 -0.60
C LYS A 131 -22.93 -17.61 -2.10
N LYS A 132 -23.35 -16.63 -2.90
CA LYS A 132 -23.42 -16.76 -4.37
C LYS A 132 -22.05 -17.01 -5.00
N PHE A 133 -21.03 -16.27 -4.56
CA PHE A 133 -19.66 -16.45 -5.04
C PHE A 133 -19.16 -17.87 -4.75
N VAL A 134 -19.32 -18.36 -3.51
CA VAL A 134 -18.92 -19.73 -3.12
C VAL A 134 -19.67 -20.79 -3.93
N LYS A 135 -20.99 -20.63 -4.12
CA LYS A 135 -21.79 -21.59 -4.90
C LYS A 135 -21.38 -21.60 -6.38
N SER A 136 -21.05 -20.42 -6.93
CA SER A 136 -20.55 -20.30 -8.31
C SER A 136 -19.18 -20.95 -8.48
N THR A 137 -18.28 -20.85 -7.51
CA THR A 137 -16.96 -21.50 -7.55
C THR A 137 -17.06 -23.02 -7.41
N ARG A 138 -18.06 -23.53 -6.69
CA ARG A 138 -18.26 -24.97 -6.45
C ARG A 138 -18.89 -25.72 -7.64
N ASN A 139 -19.58 -25.00 -8.53
CA ASN A 139 -20.21 -25.56 -9.74
C ASN A 139 -19.33 -25.43 -11.01
N GLY A 140 -18.10 -24.93 -10.87
CA GLY A 140 -17.14 -24.74 -11.97
C GLY A 140 -15.93 -25.67 -11.90
N ILE A 141 -16.10 -26.85 -11.28
CA ILE A 141 -15.17 -27.99 -11.31
C ILE A 141 -15.95 -29.18 -11.84
#